data_AF-A0A804IVU1-F1
#
_entry.id   AF-A0A804IVU1-F1
#
_cell.length_a   1.000
_cell.length_b   1.000
_cell.length_c   1.000
_cell.angle_alpha   90.00
_cell.angle_beta   90.00
_cell.angle_gamma   90.00
#
_symmetry.space_group_name_H-M   'P 1'
#
loop_
_entity.id
_entity.type
_entity.pdbx_description
1 polymer ?
#
loop_
_entity_poly.entity_id
_entity_poly.type
_entity_poly.pdbx_seq_one_letter_code
_entity_poly.pdbx_strand_id
1 'polypeptide(L)'
;MFGAVAIGALVAAHVFLLPSAAVPDAFKLPKQRAIGYRRTANELGWTQEIAHPQLAKLRISTQKVGITISDSWFAKLWKPPSNRNFVPCVSPSSSFLPPSQSRGYLLVHANGGLNQMRAGICDMVAVSRLINATLVIPQLDKRSFWQDSSNFSDVFDEEHFIHTLADDVEVVKKLPKELMTAAKAVIHFRSWSGLDYYQDEISHMWDKYQVIKAAKSDSRLANNNLPPDIQKLRCCAFYEALRFAPRIEALGKLLVERMRSYGRYIALHLRYEKDMLAFSGCTYGLSSVESDELARIRENISYWKVKEIDPQEQRAKGYCPLTPKEVGIFLSSLGYPSNTPIYVAAGAIYGGGSHLSDLESRFPILLSKSSQMNINCLYGLSITIRAALWWYFLLA
;
A
#
# COMPACT_ATOMS: atom_id res chain seq x y z
N MET A 1 -21.21 2.38 -58.10
CA MET A 1 -20.94 3.81 -58.32
C MET A 1 -19.44 4.00 -58.11
N PHE A 2 -18.75 4.44 -59.17
CA PHE A 2 -17.35 4.86 -59.36
C PHE A 2 -16.54 5.24 -58.09
N GLY A 3 -15.22 5.04 -57.93
CA GLY A 3 -14.07 4.66 -58.76
C GLY A 3 -12.82 4.64 -57.82
N ALA A 4 -11.82 3.78 -58.02
CA ALA A 4 -10.49 4.08 -58.62
C ALA A 4 -9.69 5.16 -57.83
N VAL A 5 -8.41 5.05 -57.44
CA VAL A 5 -7.18 4.69 -58.17
C VAL A 5 -6.02 4.49 -57.14
N ALA A 6 -5.11 3.56 -57.42
CA ALA A 6 -3.82 3.38 -56.75
C ALA A 6 -2.75 4.35 -57.28
N ILE A 7 -1.68 4.63 -56.52
CA ILE A 7 -0.28 4.77 -56.99
C ILE A 7 0.64 4.85 -55.76
N GLY A 8 1.71 4.06 -55.76
CA GLY A 8 2.79 4.12 -54.79
C GLY A 8 3.99 4.94 -55.29
N ALA A 9 4.96 5.17 -54.41
CA ALA A 9 6.35 5.41 -54.78
C ALA A 9 7.28 5.04 -53.60
N LEU A 10 8.22 4.13 -53.88
CA LEU A 10 9.49 3.93 -53.19
C LEU A 10 10.43 5.12 -53.47
N VAL A 11 11.42 5.36 -52.60
CA VAL A 11 12.88 5.31 -52.92
C VAL A 11 13.75 5.65 -51.69
N ALA A 12 14.65 4.69 -51.40
CA ALA A 12 16.04 4.73 -50.89
C ALA A 12 16.48 5.59 -49.68
N ALA A 13 16.86 4.84 -48.63
CA ALA A 13 18.15 4.77 -47.92
C ALA A 13 19.13 5.95 -48.02
N HIS A 14 19.73 6.33 -46.88
CA HIS A 14 21.19 6.48 -46.70
C HIS A 14 21.58 6.05 -45.27
N VAL A 15 22.46 5.06 -45.20
CA VAL A 15 23.14 4.53 -44.01
C VAL A 15 24.42 5.34 -43.81
N PHE A 16 24.69 5.79 -42.58
CA PHE A 16 26.04 6.15 -42.14
C PHE A 16 26.50 5.21 -41.03
N LEU A 17 27.46 4.37 -41.40
CA LEU A 17 28.37 3.61 -40.55
C LEU A 17 29.52 4.51 -40.07
N LEU A 18 30.10 4.17 -38.91
CA LEU A 18 31.55 4.13 -38.57
C LEU A 18 31.73 4.33 -37.03
N PRO A 19 32.84 3.87 -36.41
CA PRO A 19 33.43 2.53 -36.46
C PRO A 19 33.72 1.94 -35.05
N SER A 20 33.91 0.62 -35.04
CA SER A 20 34.41 -0.19 -33.92
C SER A 20 35.92 -0.05 -33.75
N ALA A 21 36.43 -0.07 -32.51
CA ALA A 21 37.83 -0.33 -32.21
C ALA A 21 38.02 -1.09 -30.88
N ALA A 22 38.42 -2.36 -31.04
CA ALA A 22 39.35 -3.20 -30.29
C ALA A 22 39.34 -3.29 -28.74
N VAL A 23 39.21 -4.53 -28.28
CA VAL A 23 39.54 -5.08 -26.94
C VAL A 23 41.00 -5.56 -26.94
N PRO A 24 41.68 -5.54 -25.78
CA PRO A 24 42.46 -6.73 -25.40
C PRO A 24 42.25 -7.18 -23.94
N ASP A 25 42.34 -8.51 -23.77
CA ASP A 25 42.32 -9.33 -22.56
C ASP A 25 43.53 -9.13 -21.63
N ALA A 26 43.33 -9.29 -20.31
CA ALA A 26 44.04 -10.29 -19.46
C ALA A 26 43.79 -10.10 -17.94
N PHE A 27 43.32 -11.19 -17.33
CA PHE A 27 43.32 -11.64 -15.92
C PHE A 27 44.08 -10.85 -14.82
N LYS A 28 43.39 -10.62 -13.68
CA LYS A 28 43.76 -11.05 -12.30
C LYS A 28 42.69 -10.66 -11.24
N LEU A 29 42.19 -11.63 -10.47
CA LEU A 29 41.61 -11.47 -9.12
C LEU A 29 42.77 -11.56 -8.11
N PRO A 30 42.78 -10.89 -6.91
CA PRO A 30 41.75 -11.12 -5.89
C PRO A 30 41.42 -9.98 -4.85
N LYS A 31 40.34 -10.26 -4.08
CA LYS A 31 40.04 -9.93 -2.65
C LYS A 31 39.47 -8.56 -2.19
N GLN A 32 38.19 -8.66 -1.77
CA GLN A 32 37.50 -8.18 -0.56
C GLN A 32 37.30 -6.68 -0.21
N ARG A 33 36.00 -6.38 -0.04
CA ARG A 33 35.33 -5.42 0.89
C ARG A 33 35.33 -3.92 0.55
N ALA A 34 34.20 -3.48 0.00
CA ALA A 34 33.19 -2.68 0.70
C ALA A 34 32.07 -2.33 -0.31
N ILE A 35 30.85 -2.83 -0.10
CA ILE A 35 29.70 -2.46 -0.95
C ILE A 35 29.24 -1.06 -0.51
N GLY A 36 29.83 -0.04 -1.15
CA GLY A 36 29.28 1.30 -1.17
C GLY A 36 28.16 1.37 -2.20
N TYR A 37 26.94 1.63 -1.74
CA TYR A 37 25.78 1.83 -2.61
C TYR A 37 26.00 3.08 -3.47
N ARG A 38 26.20 2.89 -4.78
CA ARG A 38 26.39 3.99 -5.75
C ARG A 38 25.01 4.53 -6.14
N ARG A 39 24.59 5.64 -5.52
CA ARG A 39 23.37 6.38 -5.91
C ARG A 39 23.43 6.72 -7.40
N THR A 40 22.36 6.42 -8.13
CA THR A 40 22.23 6.78 -9.55
C THR A 40 21.79 8.24 -9.68
N ALA A 41 22.18 8.91 -10.78
CA ALA A 41 21.93 10.34 -11.01
C ALA A 41 20.43 10.73 -10.95
N ASN A 42 19.52 9.78 -11.16
CA ASN A 42 18.07 10.01 -11.03
C ASN A 42 17.60 10.14 -9.56
N GLU A 43 18.33 9.64 -8.56
CA GLU A 43 18.00 9.84 -7.15
C GLU A 43 18.35 11.26 -6.65
N LEU A 44 19.35 11.90 -7.27
CA LEU A 44 19.82 13.24 -6.92
C LEU A 44 18.87 14.33 -7.42
N GLY A 45 18.22 14.13 -8.58
CA GLY A 45 17.32 15.13 -9.18
C GLY A 45 16.12 15.50 -8.30
N TRP A 46 15.58 14.56 -7.51
CA TRP A 46 14.42 14.81 -6.63
C TRP A 46 14.78 15.39 -5.26
N THR A 47 16.02 15.18 -4.80
CA THR A 47 16.49 15.74 -3.52
C THR A 47 16.72 17.25 -3.57
N GLN A 48 16.83 17.83 -4.78
CA GLN A 48 17.28 19.21 -4.99
C GLN A 48 16.13 20.23 -5.06
N GLU A 49 14.86 19.81 -5.17
CA GLU A 49 13.69 20.71 -5.30
C GLU A 49 12.64 20.51 -4.18
N ILE A 50 13.08 20.61 -2.93
CA ILE A 50 12.15 20.72 -1.80
C ILE A 50 12.44 22.04 -1.08
N ALA A 51 11.61 23.05 -1.36
CA ALA A 51 11.72 24.37 -0.74
C ALA A 51 11.69 24.27 0.80
N HIS A 52 12.62 24.98 1.44
CA HIS A 52 12.60 25.29 2.86
C HIS A 52 11.48 26.32 3.11
N PRO A 53 10.55 26.13 4.07
CA PRO A 53 9.67 27.23 4.44
C PRO A 53 10.49 28.31 5.14
N GLN A 54 10.42 29.55 4.64
CA GLN A 54 10.75 30.72 5.44
C GLN A 54 9.81 30.72 6.64
N LEU A 55 10.40 30.58 7.83
CA LEU A 55 9.72 30.60 9.12
C LEU A 55 9.03 31.94 9.33
N ALA A 56 7.74 32.03 8.98
CA ALA A 56 6.85 32.92 9.69
C ALA A 56 6.77 32.40 11.13
N LYS A 57 7.46 33.06 12.05
CA LYS A 57 7.40 32.78 13.48
C LYS A 57 5.95 32.83 13.94
N LEU A 58 5.30 31.67 14.04
CA LEU A 58 4.11 31.50 14.84
C LEU A 58 4.51 31.81 16.29
N ARG A 59 4.19 33.02 16.75
CA ARG A 59 4.23 33.39 18.17
C ARG A 59 3.16 32.56 18.86
N ILE A 60 3.53 31.39 19.34
CA ILE A 60 2.70 30.61 20.25
C ILE A 60 2.71 31.36 21.58
N SER A 61 1.62 32.06 21.89
CA SER A 61 1.37 32.58 23.23
C SER A 61 1.07 31.41 24.15
N THR A 62 2.06 30.97 24.92
CA THR A 62 1.86 29.98 25.98
C THR A 62 1.12 30.64 27.14
N GLN A 63 -0.21 30.60 27.14
CA GLN A 63 -0.94 30.70 28.41
C GLN A 63 -0.65 29.42 29.19
N LYS A 64 0.22 29.51 30.19
CA LYS A 64 0.40 28.49 31.22
C LYS A 64 -0.90 28.36 32.01
N VAL A 65 -1.80 27.48 31.56
CA VAL A 65 -2.79 26.89 32.45
C VAL A 65 -2.05 25.82 33.22
N GLY A 66 -1.72 26.12 34.48
CA GLY A 66 -1.01 25.23 35.39
C GLY A 66 -1.90 24.06 35.79
N ILE A 67 -1.88 22.99 35.00
CA ILE A 67 -2.19 21.65 35.47
C ILE A 67 -0.85 20.95 35.58
N THR A 68 -0.36 20.76 36.81
CA THR A 68 0.77 19.87 37.12
C THR A 68 0.34 18.43 36.87
N ILE A 69 0.13 18.08 35.60
CA ILE A 69 0.27 16.71 35.13
C ILE A 69 1.74 16.40 35.35
N SER A 70 2.05 15.48 36.27
CA SER A 70 3.43 15.13 36.58
C SER A 70 4.18 14.79 35.29
N ASP A 71 5.43 15.24 35.15
CA ASP A 71 6.31 14.88 34.03
C ASP A 71 6.33 13.35 33.77
N SER A 72 6.06 12.56 34.82
CA SER A 72 5.90 11.10 34.74
C SER A 72 4.70 10.61 33.92
N TRP A 73 3.55 11.29 33.95
CA TRP A 73 2.38 10.93 33.13
C TRP A 73 2.62 11.29 31.67
N PHE A 74 3.15 12.48 31.40
CA PHE A 74 3.48 12.90 30.03
C PHE A 74 4.52 11.98 29.40
N ALA A 75 5.55 11.58 30.15
CA ALA A 75 6.52 10.59 29.70
C ALA A 75 5.90 9.22 29.42
N LYS A 76 4.80 8.86 30.11
CA LYS A 76 4.06 7.59 29.91
C LYS A 76 3.24 7.58 28.62
N LEU A 77 2.73 8.73 28.16
CA LEU A 77 1.95 8.83 26.91
C LEU A 77 2.74 8.36 25.69
N TRP A 78 4.04 8.66 25.67
CA TRP A 78 4.95 8.32 24.57
C TRP A 78 5.59 6.94 24.70
N LYS A 79 5.25 6.15 25.73
CA LYS A 79 5.74 4.78 25.84
C LYS A 79 4.92 3.88 24.92
N PRO A 80 5.56 2.90 24.26
CA PRO A 80 4.81 1.91 23.49
C PRO A 80 3.81 1.20 24.41
N PRO A 81 2.60 0.89 23.90
CA PRO A 81 1.65 0.10 24.67
C PRO A 81 2.24 -1.27 24.98
N SER A 82 1.73 -1.93 26.03
CA SER A 82 2.08 -3.33 26.30
C SER A 82 1.83 -4.16 25.05
N ASN A 83 2.82 -4.96 24.65
CA ASN A 83 2.74 -5.84 23.48
C ASN A 83 1.76 -7.02 23.69
N ARG A 84 1.11 -7.13 24.86
CA ARG A 84 0.11 -8.18 25.20
C ARG A 84 0.55 -9.61 24.82
N ASN A 85 1.84 -9.91 24.94
CA ASN A 85 2.45 -11.19 24.54
C ASN A 85 2.34 -11.53 23.04
N PHE A 86 2.04 -10.56 22.19
CA PHE A 86 2.16 -10.73 20.74
C PHE A 86 3.63 -10.89 20.36
N VAL A 87 3.91 -11.91 19.55
CA VAL A 87 5.23 -12.19 19.00
C VAL A 87 5.17 -12.13 17.47
N PRO A 88 6.27 -11.76 16.79
CA PRO A 88 6.34 -11.81 15.33
C PRO A 88 6.01 -13.21 14.80
N CYS A 89 5.24 -13.28 13.71
CA CYS A 89 4.82 -14.52 13.06
C CYS A 89 5.61 -14.82 11.76
N VAL A 90 6.76 -14.20 11.57
CA VAL A 90 7.49 -14.24 10.29
C VAL A 90 8.44 -15.43 10.17
N SER A 91 8.89 -16.00 11.28
CA SER A 91 9.84 -17.11 11.27
C SER A 91 9.14 -18.47 11.05
N PRO A 92 9.54 -19.25 10.03
CA PRO A 92 9.01 -20.59 9.82
C PRO A 92 9.33 -21.51 11.01
N SER A 93 8.54 -22.57 11.22
CA SER A 93 8.94 -23.62 12.16
C SER A 93 10.20 -24.33 11.66
N SER A 94 11.00 -24.89 12.57
CA SER A 94 12.17 -25.70 12.21
C SER A 94 11.81 -26.96 11.41
N SER A 95 10.55 -27.37 11.44
CA SER A 95 10.00 -28.51 10.70
C SER A 95 9.38 -28.11 9.35
N PHE A 96 9.40 -26.83 8.97
CA PHE A 96 8.81 -26.41 7.72
C PHE A 96 9.63 -26.94 6.54
N LEU A 97 9.02 -27.83 5.77
CA LEU A 97 9.68 -28.49 4.66
C LEU A 97 9.94 -27.48 3.52
N PRO A 98 11.01 -27.68 2.73
CA PRO A 98 11.25 -26.88 1.54
C PRO A 98 10.14 -27.05 0.50
N PRO A 99 10.00 -26.12 -0.46
CA PRO A 99 9.04 -26.21 -1.55
C PRO A 99 9.20 -27.50 -2.34
N SER A 100 8.08 -28.16 -2.64
CA SER A 100 8.05 -29.28 -3.58
C SER A 100 8.26 -28.78 -5.00
N GLN A 101 8.55 -29.69 -5.93
CA GLN A 101 8.62 -29.34 -7.35
C GLN A 101 7.32 -28.68 -7.81
N SER A 102 7.46 -27.55 -8.51
CA SER A 102 6.33 -26.81 -9.05
C SER A 102 5.54 -27.65 -10.07
N ARG A 103 4.21 -27.61 -9.97
CA ARG A 103 3.27 -28.25 -10.89
C ARG A 103 2.80 -27.32 -12.00
N GLY A 104 3.02 -26.02 -11.88
CA GLY A 104 2.58 -25.02 -12.85
C GLY A 104 2.69 -23.59 -12.33
N TYR A 105 2.18 -22.64 -13.11
CA TYR A 105 2.33 -21.21 -12.85
C TYR A 105 1.02 -20.58 -12.39
N LEU A 106 1.07 -19.84 -11.28
CA LEU A 106 -0.04 -19.05 -10.78
C LEU A 106 0.12 -17.57 -11.21
N LEU A 107 -0.75 -17.11 -12.08
CA LEU A 107 -0.92 -15.70 -12.41
C LEU A 107 -1.94 -15.07 -11.46
N VAL A 108 -1.60 -13.93 -10.86
CA VAL A 108 -2.45 -13.25 -9.88
C VAL A 108 -2.83 -11.86 -10.37
N HIS A 109 -4.12 -11.54 -10.34
CA HIS A 109 -4.60 -10.16 -10.40
C HIS A 109 -4.98 -9.71 -8.99
N ALA A 110 -4.16 -8.84 -8.41
CA ALA A 110 -4.37 -8.28 -7.09
C ALA A 110 -5.33 -7.09 -7.17
N ASN A 111 -6.60 -7.29 -6.79
CA ASN A 111 -7.66 -6.29 -6.90
C ASN A 111 -7.92 -5.52 -5.60
N GLY A 112 -8.51 -4.33 -5.72
CA GLY A 112 -8.91 -3.49 -4.58
C GLY A 112 -7.91 -2.38 -4.23
N GLY A 113 -8.08 -1.75 -3.07
CA GLY A 113 -7.15 -0.73 -2.56
C GLY A 113 -5.81 -1.33 -2.11
N LEU A 114 -4.77 -0.51 -1.91
CA LEU A 114 -3.41 -0.97 -1.56
C LEU A 114 -3.38 -2.04 -0.44
N ASN A 115 -4.10 -1.82 0.65
CA ASN A 115 -4.12 -2.77 1.77
C ASN A 115 -4.83 -4.09 1.42
N GLN A 116 -5.87 -4.03 0.59
CA GLN A 116 -6.56 -5.23 0.08
C GLN A 116 -5.65 -6.00 -0.89
N MET A 117 -4.96 -5.29 -1.78
CA MET A 117 -3.97 -5.89 -2.68
C MET A 117 -2.87 -6.59 -1.88
N ARG A 118 -2.31 -5.93 -0.85
CA ARG A 118 -1.29 -6.55 0.02
C ARG A 118 -1.79 -7.84 0.66
N ALA A 119 -2.96 -7.80 1.30
CA ALA A 119 -3.54 -8.99 1.92
C ALA A 119 -3.79 -10.10 0.89
N GLY A 120 -4.37 -9.76 -0.27
CA GLY A 120 -4.63 -10.72 -1.33
C GLY A 120 -3.35 -11.31 -1.96
N ILE A 121 -2.28 -10.54 -2.09
CA ILE A 121 -0.98 -11.06 -2.52
C ILE A 121 -0.44 -12.06 -1.50
N CYS A 122 -0.57 -11.78 -0.21
CA CYS A 122 -0.14 -12.71 0.86
C CYS A 122 -0.95 -14.00 0.85
N ASP A 123 -2.26 -13.92 0.60
CA ASP A 123 -3.10 -15.11 0.39
C ASP A 123 -2.58 -15.92 -0.80
N MET A 124 -2.21 -15.28 -1.91
CA MET A 124 -1.72 -15.98 -3.10
C MET A 124 -0.32 -16.56 -2.95
N VAL A 125 0.56 -15.98 -2.12
CA VAL A 125 1.82 -16.61 -1.72
C VAL A 125 1.54 -17.92 -0.99
N ALA A 126 0.65 -17.89 0.00
CA ALA A 126 0.26 -19.08 0.73
C ALA A 126 -0.45 -20.12 -0.15
N VAL A 127 -1.37 -19.70 -1.02
CA VAL A 127 -2.03 -20.59 -1.97
C VAL A 127 -1.01 -21.22 -2.92
N SER A 128 -0.01 -20.48 -3.39
CA SER A 128 1.06 -21.03 -4.23
C SER A 128 1.79 -22.17 -3.52
N ARG A 129 2.04 -22.04 -2.21
CA ARG A 129 2.59 -23.13 -1.39
C ARG A 129 1.63 -24.31 -1.29
N LEU A 130 0.33 -24.07 -1.09
CA LEU A 130 -0.69 -25.11 -0.91
C LEU A 130 -0.89 -25.99 -2.15
N ILE A 131 -0.76 -25.40 -3.35
CA ILE A 131 -1.01 -26.08 -4.62
C ILE A 131 0.29 -26.39 -5.40
N ASN A 132 1.46 -26.20 -4.77
CA ASN A 132 2.78 -26.37 -5.39
C ASN A 132 2.94 -25.60 -6.72
N ALA A 133 2.66 -24.29 -6.70
CA ALA A 133 2.80 -23.43 -7.87
C ALA A 133 4.05 -22.55 -7.80
N THR A 134 4.62 -22.27 -8.96
CA THR A 134 5.51 -21.12 -9.16
C THR A 134 4.63 -19.87 -9.26
N LEU A 135 4.83 -18.92 -8.35
CA LEU A 135 4.11 -17.65 -8.36
C LEU A 135 4.72 -16.72 -9.40
N VAL A 136 3.91 -16.19 -10.31
CA VAL A 136 4.33 -15.07 -11.17
C VAL A 136 4.04 -13.77 -10.44
N ILE A 137 4.96 -12.80 -10.50
CA ILE A 137 4.79 -11.48 -9.86
C ILE A 137 3.37 -10.93 -10.10
N PRO A 138 2.61 -10.65 -9.01
CA PRO A 138 1.22 -10.23 -9.12
C PRO A 138 1.02 -8.96 -9.94
N GLN A 139 -0.03 -8.95 -10.75
CA GLN A 139 -0.48 -7.75 -11.45
C GLN A 139 -1.36 -6.93 -10.52
N LEU A 140 -0.98 -5.68 -10.27
CA LEU A 140 -1.79 -4.75 -9.46
C LEU A 140 -3.03 -4.27 -10.23
N ASP A 141 -4.07 -3.95 -9.48
CA ASP A 141 -5.32 -3.44 -10.04
C ASP A 141 -5.10 -2.09 -10.74
N LYS A 142 -5.51 -2.04 -12.02
CA LYS A 142 -5.50 -0.81 -12.82
C LYS A 142 -6.89 -0.36 -13.23
N ARG A 143 -7.94 -1.09 -12.83
CA ARG A 143 -9.31 -0.94 -13.34
C ARG A 143 -10.31 -0.56 -12.25
N SER A 144 -9.92 -0.60 -10.98
CA SER A 144 -10.76 -0.16 -9.86
C SER A 144 -11.01 1.36 -9.86
N PHE A 145 -11.82 1.80 -8.89
CA PHE A 145 -12.19 3.21 -8.65
C PHE A 145 -11.00 4.18 -8.70
N TRP A 146 -9.82 3.73 -8.28
CA TRP A 146 -8.61 4.54 -8.18
C TRP A 146 -7.86 4.74 -9.51
N GLN A 147 -8.14 3.94 -10.54
CA GLN A 147 -7.56 4.00 -11.89
C GLN A 147 -6.03 4.14 -11.93
N ASP A 148 -5.34 3.47 -11.00
CA ASP A 148 -3.89 3.55 -10.85
C ASP A 148 -3.15 2.77 -11.95
N SER A 149 -2.06 3.30 -12.51
CA SER A 149 -1.31 2.65 -13.60
C SER A 149 -0.05 1.90 -13.14
N SER A 150 0.26 1.93 -11.84
CA SER A 150 1.51 1.38 -11.27
C SER A 150 1.65 -0.11 -11.51
N ASN A 151 2.87 -0.56 -11.74
CA ASN A 151 3.22 -1.98 -11.72
C ASN A 151 3.63 -2.42 -10.30
N PHE A 152 3.87 -3.72 -10.12
CA PHE A 152 4.34 -4.25 -8.84
C PHE A 152 5.63 -3.56 -8.37
N SER A 153 6.64 -3.49 -9.25
CA SER A 153 7.94 -2.87 -8.98
C SER A 153 7.89 -1.34 -8.77
N ASP A 154 6.79 -0.69 -9.14
CA ASP A 154 6.58 0.72 -8.86
C ASP A 154 6.21 0.98 -7.39
N VAL A 155 5.67 -0.03 -6.71
CA VAL A 155 5.11 0.05 -5.36
C VAL A 155 5.94 -0.76 -4.37
N PHE A 156 6.36 -1.96 -4.76
CA PHE A 156 7.10 -2.90 -3.92
C PHE A 156 8.49 -3.17 -4.49
N ASP A 157 9.41 -3.54 -3.61
CA ASP A 157 10.74 -4.00 -4.00
C ASP A 157 10.63 -5.43 -4.56
N GLU A 158 10.61 -5.55 -5.89
CA GLU A 158 10.41 -6.82 -6.61
C GLU A 158 11.53 -7.84 -6.32
N GLU A 159 12.78 -7.41 -6.25
CA GLU A 159 13.91 -8.30 -5.98
C GLU A 159 13.88 -8.80 -4.55
N HIS A 160 13.61 -7.89 -3.60
CA HIS A 160 13.47 -8.26 -2.19
C HIS A 160 12.31 -9.24 -1.98
N PHE A 161 11.18 -9.04 -2.66
CA PHE A 161 10.03 -9.94 -2.59
C PHE A 161 10.39 -11.36 -3.07
N ILE A 162 11.08 -11.47 -4.21
CA ILE A 162 11.52 -12.77 -4.76
C ILE A 162 12.53 -13.43 -3.82
N HIS A 163 13.52 -12.67 -3.33
CA HIS A 163 14.58 -13.20 -2.47
C HIS A 163 14.05 -13.67 -1.11
N THR A 164 13.16 -12.90 -0.49
CA THR A 164 12.60 -13.21 0.84
C THR A 164 11.78 -14.50 0.83
N LEU A 165 11.13 -14.82 -0.30
CA LEU A 165 10.27 -16.00 -0.43
C LEU A 165 10.97 -17.22 -1.03
N ALA A 166 12.25 -17.11 -1.42
CA ALA A 166 12.94 -18.12 -2.22
C ALA A 166 12.96 -19.53 -1.59
N ASP A 167 13.01 -19.60 -0.26
CA ASP A 167 13.02 -20.86 0.50
C ASP A 167 11.61 -21.44 0.75
N ASP A 168 10.54 -20.69 0.43
CA ASP A 168 9.16 -21.08 0.70
C ASP A 168 8.35 -21.29 -0.59
N VAL A 169 8.49 -20.39 -1.57
CA VAL A 169 7.72 -20.35 -2.82
C VAL A 169 8.62 -19.85 -3.94
N GLU A 170 8.69 -20.59 -5.05
CA GLU A 170 9.38 -20.11 -6.24
C GLU A 170 8.60 -18.94 -6.86
N VAL A 171 9.26 -17.79 -7.01
CA VAL A 171 8.67 -16.58 -7.61
C VAL A 171 9.42 -16.19 -8.88
N VAL A 172 8.69 -15.98 -9.97
CA VAL A 172 9.24 -15.52 -11.25
C VAL A 172 8.63 -14.18 -11.68
N LYS A 173 9.45 -13.33 -12.32
CA LYS A 173 9.01 -12.00 -12.76
C LYS A 173 7.95 -12.02 -13.84
N LYS A 174 8.07 -12.96 -14.78
CA LYS A 174 7.20 -13.09 -15.93
C LYS A 174 6.96 -14.56 -16.21
N LEU A 175 5.80 -14.85 -16.78
CA LEU A 175 5.50 -16.18 -17.30
C LEU A 175 6.52 -16.53 -18.40
N PRO A 176 7.02 -17.78 -18.46
CA PRO A 176 7.88 -18.24 -19.55
C PRO A 176 7.25 -17.98 -20.91
N LYS A 177 8.08 -17.63 -21.91
CA LYS A 177 7.60 -17.18 -23.23
C LYS A 177 6.77 -18.27 -23.92
N GLU A 178 7.13 -19.52 -23.69
CA GLU A 178 6.50 -20.72 -24.22
C GLU A 178 5.07 -20.89 -23.71
N LEU A 179 4.77 -20.36 -22.51
CA LEU A 179 3.46 -20.46 -21.85
C LEU A 179 2.59 -19.21 -22.06
N MET A 180 3.10 -18.17 -22.74
CA MET A 180 2.34 -16.94 -22.99
C MET A 180 1.07 -17.19 -23.79
N THR A 181 1.11 -18.11 -24.76
CA THR A 181 -0.03 -18.50 -25.62
C THR A 181 -0.73 -19.76 -25.14
N ALA A 182 -0.22 -20.44 -24.11
CA ALA A 182 -0.82 -21.64 -23.54
C ALA A 182 -2.23 -21.34 -22.98
N ALA A 183 -3.08 -22.38 -23.01
CA ALA A 183 -4.41 -22.35 -22.42
C ALA A 183 -4.31 -22.08 -20.90
N LYS A 184 -5.14 -21.15 -20.42
CA LYS A 184 -5.14 -20.70 -19.02
C LYS A 184 -6.48 -21.02 -18.37
N ALA A 185 -6.46 -21.60 -17.18
CA ALA A 185 -7.64 -21.68 -16.35
C ALA A 185 -7.85 -20.34 -15.64
N VAL A 186 -8.83 -19.54 -16.05
CA VAL A 186 -9.16 -18.27 -15.38
C VAL A 186 -10.19 -18.55 -14.30
N ILE A 187 -9.80 -18.41 -13.04
CA ILE A 187 -10.61 -18.82 -11.90
C ILE A 187 -10.94 -17.63 -11.01
N HIS A 188 -12.20 -17.53 -10.63
CA HIS A 188 -12.66 -16.71 -9.51
C HIS A 188 -12.69 -17.59 -8.26
N PHE A 189 -11.60 -17.59 -7.49
CA PHE A 189 -11.53 -18.40 -6.27
C PHE A 189 -12.69 -18.05 -5.33
N ARG A 190 -13.25 -19.07 -4.67
CA ARG A 190 -14.30 -18.87 -3.66
C ARG A 190 -13.74 -18.02 -2.52
N SER A 191 -14.55 -17.08 -2.02
CA SER A 191 -14.12 -16.19 -0.93
C SER A 191 -14.01 -16.98 0.37
N TRP A 192 -12.99 -16.68 1.18
CA TRP A 192 -12.76 -17.30 2.49
C TRP A 192 -12.63 -18.82 2.45
N SER A 193 -12.02 -19.37 1.38
CA SER A 193 -11.86 -20.81 1.22
C SER A 193 -10.82 -21.41 2.16
N GLY A 194 -11.12 -22.61 2.64
CA GLY A 194 -10.22 -23.44 3.43
C GLY A 194 -9.18 -24.19 2.61
N LEU A 195 -8.43 -25.04 3.30
CA LEU A 195 -7.35 -25.86 2.75
C LEU A 195 -7.84 -26.85 1.69
N ASP A 196 -8.94 -27.53 2.00
CA ASP A 196 -9.65 -28.51 1.16
C ASP A 196 -9.94 -27.97 -0.24
N TYR A 197 -10.48 -26.76 -0.33
CA TYR A 197 -10.76 -26.13 -1.62
C TYR A 197 -9.51 -26.02 -2.51
N TYR A 198 -8.37 -25.64 -1.93
CA TYR A 198 -7.15 -25.47 -2.71
C TYR A 198 -6.47 -26.79 -3.04
N GLN A 199 -6.39 -27.71 -2.08
CA GLN A 199 -5.72 -28.99 -2.24
C GLN A 199 -6.54 -29.95 -3.11
N ASP A 200 -7.86 -29.97 -2.93
CA ASP A 200 -8.73 -30.98 -3.52
C ASP A 200 -9.51 -30.47 -4.73
N GLU A 201 -9.69 -29.15 -4.92
CA GLU A 201 -10.33 -28.64 -6.14
C GLU A 201 -9.33 -27.93 -7.05
N ILE A 202 -8.58 -26.96 -6.53
CA ILE A 202 -7.67 -26.14 -7.35
C ILE A 202 -6.45 -26.93 -7.81
N SER A 203 -5.87 -27.80 -6.97
CA SER A 203 -4.68 -28.56 -7.35
C SER A 203 -4.93 -29.58 -8.47
N HIS A 204 -6.16 -30.06 -8.68
CA HIS A 204 -6.48 -30.96 -9.82
C HIS A 204 -6.44 -30.24 -11.16
N MET A 205 -6.49 -28.91 -11.18
CA MET A 205 -6.42 -28.14 -12.43
C MET A 205 -5.06 -28.28 -13.12
N TRP A 206 -4.01 -28.64 -12.38
CA TRP A 206 -2.69 -28.95 -12.94
C TRP A 206 -2.70 -30.15 -13.90
N ASP A 207 -3.70 -31.04 -13.79
CA ASP A 207 -3.81 -32.21 -14.67
C ASP A 207 -4.22 -31.81 -16.10
N LYS A 208 -4.73 -30.58 -16.29
CA LYS A 208 -5.19 -30.06 -17.58
C LYS A 208 -4.52 -28.75 -18.00
N TYR A 209 -4.07 -27.93 -17.06
CA TYR A 209 -3.54 -26.60 -17.33
C TYR A 209 -2.18 -26.42 -16.68
N GLN A 210 -1.23 -25.86 -17.43
CA GLN A 210 0.06 -25.44 -16.86
C GLN A 210 0.02 -24.04 -16.24
N VAL A 211 -1.06 -23.28 -16.51
CA VAL A 211 -1.22 -21.90 -16.05
C VAL A 211 -2.62 -21.71 -15.47
N ILE A 212 -2.68 -21.35 -14.20
CA ILE A 212 -3.90 -20.92 -13.52
C ILE A 212 -3.81 -19.41 -13.32
N LYS A 213 -4.90 -18.69 -13.65
CA LYS A 213 -5.03 -17.26 -13.42
C LYS A 213 -6.09 -16.99 -12.38
N ALA A 214 -5.67 -16.56 -11.20
CA ALA A 214 -6.55 -15.98 -10.20
C ALA A 214 -7.04 -14.62 -10.71
N ALA A 215 -8.31 -14.55 -11.10
CA ALA A 215 -8.92 -13.34 -11.65
C ALA A 215 -9.09 -12.23 -10.59
N LYS A 216 -9.11 -12.62 -9.30
CA LYS A 216 -9.15 -11.77 -8.11
C LYS A 216 -8.38 -12.45 -6.98
N SER A 217 -7.85 -11.67 -6.06
CA SER A 217 -7.11 -12.16 -4.89
C SER A 217 -7.70 -11.70 -3.54
N ASP A 218 -8.69 -10.81 -3.54
CA ASP A 218 -9.28 -10.26 -2.31
C ASP A 218 -10.02 -11.34 -1.49
N SER A 219 -9.59 -11.54 -0.23
CA SER A 219 -10.23 -12.42 0.76
C SER A 219 -10.53 -13.83 0.24
N ARG A 220 -9.53 -14.47 -0.39
CA ARG A 220 -9.70 -15.80 -1.02
C ARG A 220 -9.27 -16.94 -0.11
N LEU A 221 -8.38 -16.69 0.85
CA LEU A 221 -7.93 -17.71 1.78
C LEU A 221 -8.51 -17.44 3.18
N ALA A 222 -9.04 -18.47 3.83
CA ALA A 222 -9.59 -18.36 5.17
C ALA A 222 -8.51 -17.94 6.19
N ASN A 223 -8.93 -17.22 7.25
CA ASN A 223 -8.02 -16.86 8.34
C ASN A 223 -7.88 -17.96 9.40
N ASN A 224 -8.83 -18.89 9.48
CA ASN A 224 -8.85 -19.92 10.51
C ASN A 224 -8.52 -21.29 9.91
N ASN A 225 -8.09 -22.22 10.76
CA ASN A 225 -7.87 -23.63 10.42
C ASN A 225 -6.82 -23.87 9.31
N LEU A 226 -5.93 -22.91 9.07
CA LEU A 226 -4.74 -23.13 8.24
C LEU A 226 -3.61 -23.71 9.09
N PRO A 227 -2.75 -24.56 8.51
CA PRO A 227 -1.54 -25.02 9.19
C PRO A 227 -0.70 -23.83 9.70
N PRO A 228 -0.08 -23.92 10.89
CA PRO A 228 0.66 -22.82 11.49
C PRO A 228 1.73 -22.21 10.58
N ASP A 229 2.45 -23.03 9.81
CA ASP A 229 3.49 -22.53 8.92
C ASP A 229 2.93 -21.84 7.66
N ILE A 230 1.74 -22.21 7.20
CA ILE A 230 1.05 -21.48 6.13
C ILE A 230 0.66 -20.08 6.62
N GLN A 231 0.22 -19.96 7.88
CA GLN A 231 -0.07 -18.66 8.49
C GLN A 231 1.19 -17.82 8.68
N LYS A 232 2.29 -18.44 9.09
CA LYS A 232 3.58 -17.78 9.20
C LYS A 232 4.09 -17.32 7.84
N LEU A 233 3.92 -18.11 6.79
CA LEU A 233 4.25 -17.70 5.41
C LEU A 233 3.40 -16.50 4.96
N ARG A 234 2.09 -16.49 5.23
CA ARG A 234 1.24 -15.30 4.97
C ARG A 234 1.76 -14.08 5.73
N CYS A 235 2.16 -14.26 6.97
CA CYS A 235 2.71 -13.21 7.82
C CYS A 235 4.06 -12.69 7.30
N CYS A 236 5.00 -13.58 6.96
CA CYS A 236 6.28 -13.26 6.32
C CYS A 236 6.05 -12.48 5.02
N ALA A 237 5.14 -12.94 4.16
CA ALA A 237 4.79 -12.24 2.94
C ALA A 237 4.29 -10.81 3.21
N PHE A 238 3.47 -10.61 4.25
CA PHE A 238 2.86 -9.31 4.56
C PHE A 238 3.82 -8.31 5.20
N TYR A 239 4.63 -8.77 6.16
CA TYR A 239 5.47 -7.92 7.00
C TYR A 239 6.92 -7.82 6.52
N GLU A 240 7.47 -8.86 5.88
CA GLU A 240 8.86 -8.90 5.42
C GLU A 240 8.99 -8.80 3.89
N ALA A 241 8.28 -9.66 3.14
CA ALA A 241 8.48 -9.74 1.69
C ALA A 241 7.88 -8.53 0.93
N LEU A 242 6.69 -8.08 1.31
CA LEU A 242 6.02 -6.91 0.70
C LEU A 242 6.57 -5.57 1.24
N ARG A 243 7.87 -5.39 1.08
CA ARG A 243 8.56 -4.13 1.34
C ARG A 243 8.28 -3.12 0.22
N PHE A 244 8.09 -1.85 0.57
CA PHE A 244 7.90 -0.81 -0.44
C PHE A 244 9.18 -0.60 -1.27
N ALA A 245 9.00 -0.19 -2.53
CA ALA A 245 10.12 0.10 -3.42
C ALA A 245 11.07 1.14 -2.78
N PRO A 246 12.41 1.02 -2.97
CA PRO A 246 13.40 1.86 -2.29
C PRO A 246 13.14 3.37 -2.39
N ARG A 247 12.63 3.83 -3.55
CA ARG A 247 12.25 5.22 -3.78
C ARG A 247 11.14 5.72 -2.83
N ILE A 248 10.16 4.86 -2.54
CA ILE A 248 9.03 5.17 -1.64
C ILE A 248 9.52 5.21 -0.20
N GLU A 249 10.37 4.25 0.20
CA GLU A 249 10.95 4.26 1.55
C GLU A 249 11.85 5.47 1.77
N ALA A 250 12.70 5.83 0.80
CA ALA A 250 13.56 7.00 0.90
C ALA A 250 12.73 8.29 1.08
N LEU A 251 11.68 8.45 0.30
CA LEU A 251 10.75 9.57 0.44
C LEU A 251 10.00 9.52 1.78
N GLY A 252 9.51 8.35 2.20
CA GLY A 252 8.87 8.16 3.50
C GLY A 252 9.78 8.55 4.66
N LYS A 253 11.04 8.13 4.63
CA LYS A 253 12.07 8.51 5.62
C LYS A 253 12.26 10.02 5.71
N LEU A 254 12.41 10.69 4.56
CA LEU A 254 12.57 12.15 4.52
C LEU A 254 11.38 12.88 5.15
N LEU A 255 10.15 12.43 4.86
CA LEU A 255 8.95 13.05 5.39
C LEU A 255 8.80 12.77 6.91
N VAL A 256 9.17 11.58 7.37
CA VAL A 256 9.23 11.24 8.81
C VAL A 256 10.30 12.07 9.53
N GLU A 257 11.50 12.22 8.98
CA GLU A 257 12.56 13.07 9.53
C GLU A 257 12.10 14.53 9.65
N ARG A 258 11.38 15.02 8.63
CA ARG A 258 10.73 16.34 8.68
C ARG A 258 9.72 16.44 9.81
N MET A 259 8.83 15.47 9.97
CA MET A 259 7.89 15.45 11.11
C MET A 259 8.62 15.45 12.45
N ARG A 260 9.68 14.63 12.59
CA ARG A 260 10.49 14.55 13.81
C ARG A 260 11.20 15.86 14.14
N SER A 261 11.47 16.73 13.15
CA SER A 261 12.02 18.07 13.40
C SER A 261 11.07 19.01 14.16
N TYR A 262 9.76 18.73 14.15
CA TYR A 262 8.76 19.43 14.97
C TYR A 262 8.63 18.84 16.39
N GLY A 263 9.32 17.73 16.68
CA GLY A 263 9.25 17.00 17.95
C GLY A 263 8.59 15.62 17.83
N ARG A 264 8.27 15.02 18.98
CA ARG A 264 7.45 13.78 19.03
C ARG A 264 6.07 14.10 18.50
N TYR A 265 5.60 13.33 17.52
CA TYR A 265 4.36 13.59 16.81
C TYR A 265 3.42 12.38 16.85
N ILE A 266 2.16 12.62 16.50
CA ILE A 266 1.14 11.59 16.31
C ILE A 266 0.91 11.40 14.81
N ALA A 267 1.06 10.17 14.31
CA ALA A 267 0.59 9.80 12.98
C ALA A 267 -0.88 9.36 13.07
N LEU A 268 -1.79 10.11 12.46
CA LEU A 268 -3.23 9.90 12.53
C LEU A 268 -3.77 9.43 11.17
N HIS A 269 -4.23 8.18 11.11
CA HIS A 269 -5.02 7.71 9.97
C HIS A 269 -6.48 8.16 10.13
N LEU A 270 -6.88 9.21 9.41
CA LEU A 270 -8.22 9.80 9.53
C LEU A 270 -9.07 9.43 8.32
N ARG A 271 -9.80 8.32 8.41
CA ARG A 271 -10.66 7.84 7.32
C ARG A 271 -12.03 8.55 7.26
N TYR A 272 -12.00 9.88 7.24
CA TYR A 272 -13.18 10.75 7.17
C TYR A 272 -13.40 11.30 5.74
N GLU A 273 -13.31 10.42 4.74
CA GLU A 273 -13.49 10.77 3.33
C GLU A 273 -14.92 10.49 2.85
N LYS A 274 -15.29 11.19 1.77
CA LYS A 274 -16.64 11.17 1.18
C LYS A 274 -17.16 9.76 0.84
N ASP A 275 -16.30 8.92 0.28
CA ASP A 275 -16.63 7.53 -0.06
C ASP A 275 -16.94 6.70 1.19
N MET A 276 -16.15 6.90 2.25
CA MET A 276 -16.33 6.19 3.50
C MET A 276 -17.62 6.58 4.20
N LEU A 277 -17.89 7.88 4.33
CA LEU A 277 -19.11 8.37 4.98
C LEU A 277 -20.38 7.99 4.19
N ALA A 278 -20.33 8.07 2.86
CA ALA A 278 -21.43 7.63 2.02
C ALA A 278 -21.69 6.11 2.17
N PHE A 279 -20.63 5.30 2.13
CA PHE A 279 -20.73 3.84 2.25
C PHE A 279 -21.25 3.39 3.62
N SER A 280 -20.72 3.96 4.70
CA SER A 280 -21.08 3.59 6.07
C SER A 280 -22.39 4.23 6.52
N GLY A 281 -22.93 5.19 5.77
CA GLY A 281 -24.14 5.94 6.14
C GLY A 281 -23.96 6.82 7.38
N CYS A 282 -22.73 7.17 7.74
CA CYS A 282 -22.44 7.89 8.97
C CYS A 282 -22.56 9.39 8.75
N THR A 283 -23.63 9.99 9.29
CA THR A 283 -23.97 11.41 9.11
C THR A 283 -23.88 12.24 10.39
N TYR A 284 -23.35 11.67 11.48
CA TYR A 284 -23.19 12.39 12.74
C TYR A 284 -22.31 13.63 12.58
N GLY A 285 -22.82 14.79 13.02
CA GLY A 285 -22.14 16.08 12.91
C GLY A 285 -22.22 16.73 11.53
N LEU A 286 -22.92 16.12 10.56
CA LEU A 286 -23.15 16.70 9.25
C LEU A 286 -24.46 17.51 9.21
N SER A 287 -24.52 18.48 8.31
CA SER A 287 -25.76 19.17 7.96
C SER A 287 -26.72 18.24 7.20
N SER A 288 -28.00 18.64 7.09
CA SER A 288 -28.97 17.93 6.26
C SER A 288 -28.53 17.85 4.79
N VAL A 289 -27.97 18.94 4.27
CA VAL A 289 -27.48 19.03 2.88
C VAL A 289 -26.34 18.04 2.62
N GLU A 290 -25.36 17.97 3.53
CA GLU A 290 -24.27 17.00 3.46
C GLU A 290 -24.77 15.56 3.58
N SER A 291 -25.71 15.32 4.50
CA SER A 291 -26.32 14.01 4.69
C SER A 291 -27.05 13.52 3.43
N ASP A 292 -27.82 14.41 2.79
CA ASP A 292 -28.54 14.12 1.54
C ASP A 292 -27.57 13.88 0.38
N GLU A 293 -26.47 14.62 0.31
CA GLU A 293 -25.41 14.40 -0.68
C GLU A 293 -24.83 12.98 -0.55
N LEU A 294 -24.46 12.58 0.67
CA LEU A 294 -23.91 11.26 0.94
C LEU A 294 -24.92 10.14 0.64
N ALA A 295 -26.20 10.37 0.91
CA ALA A 295 -27.27 9.43 0.57
C ALA A 295 -27.38 9.25 -0.97
N ARG A 296 -27.39 10.35 -1.74
CA ARG A 296 -27.43 10.28 -3.22
C ARG A 296 -26.24 9.53 -3.81
N ILE A 297 -25.04 9.72 -3.25
CA ILE A 297 -23.86 8.96 -3.69
C ILE A 297 -24.07 7.46 -3.46
N ARG A 298 -24.53 7.10 -2.26
CA ARG A 298 -24.81 5.71 -1.91
C ARG A 298 -25.86 5.10 -2.81
N GLU A 299 -26.92 5.82 -3.15
CA GLU A 299 -27.95 5.40 -4.11
C GLU A 299 -27.38 5.15 -5.51
N ASN A 300 -26.61 6.12 -6.03
CA ASN A 300 -26.08 6.08 -7.39
C ASN A 300 -25.03 4.98 -7.64
N ILE A 301 -24.35 4.48 -6.60
CA ILE A 301 -23.33 3.43 -6.77
C ILE A 301 -24.00 2.04 -6.83
N SER A 302 -24.24 1.54 -8.04
CA SER A 302 -25.03 0.31 -8.29
C SER A 302 -24.52 -0.95 -7.59
N TYR A 303 -23.21 -1.09 -7.37
CA TYR A 303 -22.62 -2.29 -6.75
C TYR A 303 -22.61 -2.27 -5.21
N TRP A 304 -23.01 -1.16 -4.57
CA TRP A 304 -23.24 -1.13 -3.12
C TRP A 304 -24.63 -1.69 -2.82
N LYS A 305 -24.70 -2.82 -2.12
CA LYS A 305 -25.95 -3.56 -1.91
C LYS A 305 -26.88 -2.92 -0.88
N VAL A 306 -26.31 -2.31 0.16
CA VAL A 306 -27.06 -1.69 1.27
C VAL A 306 -27.19 -0.20 0.99
N LYS A 307 -28.43 0.29 0.90
CA LYS A 307 -28.76 1.68 0.55
C LYS A 307 -29.41 2.42 1.71
N GLU A 308 -30.30 1.76 2.43
CA GLU A 308 -30.90 2.28 3.64
C GLU A 308 -30.05 1.87 4.83
N ILE A 309 -29.54 2.88 5.56
CA ILE A 309 -28.63 2.69 6.69
C ILE A 309 -29.07 3.64 7.79
N ASP A 310 -29.28 3.11 9.00
CA ASP A 310 -29.49 3.92 10.19
C ASP A 310 -28.12 4.45 10.70
N PRO A 311 -27.87 5.78 10.63
CA PRO A 311 -26.61 6.36 11.09
C PRO A 311 -26.36 6.17 12.59
N GLN A 312 -27.41 6.17 13.41
CA GLN A 312 -27.30 6.03 14.86
C GLN A 312 -26.92 4.60 15.25
N GLU A 313 -27.52 3.62 14.58
CA GLU A 313 -27.19 2.21 14.80
C GLU A 313 -25.72 1.92 14.40
N GLN A 314 -25.26 2.42 13.25
CA GLN A 314 -23.86 2.27 12.81
C GLN A 314 -22.88 2.90 13.81
N ARG A 315 -23.23 4.08 14.34
CA ARG A 315 -22.44 4.76 15.35
C ARG A 315 -22.37 3.95 16.64
N ALA A 316 -23.50 3.46 17.14
CA ALA A 316 -23.58 2.67 18.37
C ALA A 316 -22.76 1.37 18.27
N LYS A 317 -22.70 0.77 17.07
CA LYS A 317 -21.88 -0.42 16.78
C LYS A 317 -20.38 -0.12 16.60
N GLY A 318 -19.98 1.15 16.59
CA GLY A 318 -18.59 1.56 16.36
C GLY A 318 -18.13 1.45 14.91
N TYR A 319 -19.06 1.40 13.95
CA TYR A 319 -18.76 1.29 12.52
C TYR A 319 -18.58 2.64 11.83
N CYS A 320 -18.86 3.74 12.53
CA CYS A 320 -18.61 5.08 12.02
C CYS A 320 -17.18 5.57 12.32
N PRO A 321 -16.50 6.22 11.36
CA PRO A 321 -15.26 6.92 11.66
C PRO A 321 -15.51 8.04 12.68
N LEU A 322 -14.49 8.35 13.47
CA LEU A 322 -14.52 9.55 14.32
C LEU A 322 -14.45 10.80 13.44
N THR A 323 -15.21 11.83 13.81
CA THR A 323 -15.08 13.15 13.16
C THR A 323 -13.74 13.80 13.56
N PRO A 324 -13.19 14.75 12.77
CA PRO A 324 -11.97 15.45 13.16
C PRO A 324 -12.09 16.13 14.55
N LYS A 325 -13.28 16.66 14.87
CA LYS A 325 -13.62 17.20 16.19
C LYS A 325 -13.48 16.17 17.31
N GLU A 326 -14.07 14.99 17.12
CA GLU A 326 -14.02 13.91 18.10
C GLU A 326 -12.60 13.40 18.31
N VAL A 327 -11.81 13.30 17.23
CA VAL A 327 -10.39 12.97 17.33
C VAL A 327 -9.63 14.02 18.16
N GLY A 328 -9.87 15.31 17.91
CA GLY A 328 -9.25 16.39 18.67
C GLY A 328 -9.59 16.33 20.16
N ILE A 329 -10.86 16.07 20.50
CA ILE A 329 -11.31 15.87 21.89
C ILE A 329 -10.64 14.63 22.49
N PHE A 330 -10.63 13.51 21.77
CA PHE A 330 -10.05 12.25 22.23
C PHE A 330 -8.57 12.41 22.57
N LEU A 331 -7.78 13.00 21.67
CA LEU A 331 -6.35 13.24 21.90
C LEU A 331 -6.10 14.20 23.06
N SER A 332 -6.91 15.26 23.19
CA SER A 332 -6.83 16.18 24.34
C SER A 332 -7.10 15.45 25.65
N SER A 333 -8.12 14.60 25.69
CA SER A 333 -8.53 13.82 26.87
C SER A 333 -7.50 12.75 27.27
N LEU A 334 -6.71 12.24 26.32
CA LEU A 334 -5.55 11.40 26.62
C LEU A 334 -4.42 12.18 27.32
N GLY A 335 -4.43 13.52 27.24
CA GLY A 335 -3.43 14.40 27.85
C GLY A 335 -2.34 14.87 26.90
N TYR A 336 -2.53 14.74 25.58
CA TYR A 336 -1.62 15.34 24.61
C TYR A 336 -1.78 16.87 24.64
N PRO A 337 -0.69 17.65 24.81
CA PRO A 337 -0.74 19.10 24.82
C PRO A 337 -1.04 19.64 23.42
N SER A 338 -1.61 20.84 23.33
CA SER A 338 -2.00 21.47 22.06
C SER A 338 -0.84 21.69 21.09
N ASN A 339 0.40 21.81 21.59
CA ASN A 339 1.59 21.90 20.76
C ASN A 339 2.09 20.55 20.22
N THR A 340 1.36 19.45 20.43
CA THR A 340 1.71 18.14 19.86
C THR A 340 1.56 18.19 18.33
N PRO A 341 2.63 17.96 17.56
CA PRO A 341 2.52 17.83 16.11
C PRO A 341 1.68 16.61 15.73
N ILE A 342 0.77 16.80 14.77
CA ILE A 342 -0.06 15.73 14.23
C ILE A 342 0.16 15.64 12.73
N TYR A 343 0.51 14.45 12.24
CA TYR A 343 0.49 14.13 10.83
C TYR A 343 -0.81 13.43 10.45
N VAL A 344 -1.61 14.03 9.57
CA VAL A 344 -2.86 13.45 9.06
C VAL A 344 -2.57 12.63 7.80
N ALA A 345 -2.61 11.32 7.96
CA ALA A 345 -2.59 10.35 6.88
C ALA A 345 -4.02 10.09 6.42
N ALA A 346 -4.50 10.86 5.44
CA ALA A 346 -5.87 10.74 4.92
C ALA A 346 -5.98 11.22 3.48
N GLY A 347 -7.03 10.77 2.79
CA GLY A 347 -7.46 11.35 1.53
C GLY A 347 -8.06 12.73 1.71
N ALA A 348 -8.88 13.16 0.75
CA ALA A 348 -9.64 14.39 0.90
C ALA A 348 -10.66 14.23 2.03
N ILE A 349 -10.41 14.92 3.14
CA ILE A 349 -11.35 15.00 4.28
C ILE A 349 -12.66 15.61 3.78
N TYR A 350 -13.78 14.96 4.09
CA TYR A 350 -15.09 15.48 3.74
C TYR A 350 -15.32 16.86 4.39
N GLY A 351 -15.88 17.81 3.63
CA GLY A 351 -15.97 19.24 3.95
C GLY A 351 -14.63 19.99 4.07
N GLY A 352 -13.48 19.31 3.92
CA GLY A 352 -12.17 19.94 3.87
C GLY A 352 -11.83 20.75 5.13
N GLY A 353 -11.45 22.01 4.94
CA GLY A 353 -11.00 22.88 6.02
C GLY A 353 -12.06 23.16 7.09
N SER A 354 -13.36 23.16 6.75
CA SER A 354 -14.42 23.42 7.73
C SER A 354 -14.46 22.35 8.82
N HIS A 355 -14.51 21.06 8.43
CA HIS A 355 -14.50 19.94 9.38
C HIS A 355 -13.13 19.74 10.02
N LEU A 356 -12.03 20.06 9.33
CA LEU A 356 -10.69 19.93 9.90
C LEU A 356 -10.36 21.03 10.93
N SER A 357 -11.04 22.18 10.86
CA SER A 357 -10.78 23.33 11.75
C SER A 357 -10.92 23.00 13.24
N ASP A 358 -11.84 22.11 13.60
CA ASP A 358 -12.01 21.67 15.00
C ASP A 358 -10.79 20.92 15.53
N LEU A 359 -10.13 20.11 14.68
CA LEU A 359 -8.89 19.42 15.02
C LEU A 359 -7.72 20.41 15.09
N GLU A 360 -7.62 21.30 14.10
CA GLU A 360 -6.56 22.31 13.99
C GLU A 360 -6.59 23.31 15.15
N SER A 361 -7.79 23.72 15.60
CA SER A 361 -7.94 24.63 16.75
C SER A 361 -7.38 24.05 18.06
N ARG A 362 -7.39 22.71 18.20
CA ARG A 362 -6.83 22.00 19.35
C ARG A 362 -5.37 21.67 19.19
N PHE A 363 -4.95 21.36 17.96
CA PHE A 363 -3.58 21.00 17.59
C PHE A 363 -3.12 21.82 16.37
N PRO A 364 -2.56 23.02 16.58
CA PRO A 364 -2.22 23.93 15.48
C PRO A 364 -1.08 23.45 14.59
N ILE A 365 -0.28 22.49 15.03
CA ILE A 365 0.79 21.88 14.22
C ILE A 365 0.22 20.66 13.50
N LEU A 366 -0.72 20.92 12.59
CA LEU A 366 -1.40 19.90 11.79
C LEU A 366 -0.77 19.83 10.40
N LEU A 367 -0.09 18.73 10.12
CA LEU A 367 0.64 18.51 8.88
C LEU A 367 0.00 17.37 8.09
N SER A 368 0.04 17.48 6.78
CA SER A 368 -0.41 16.48 5.83
C SER A 368 0.57 16.36 4.68
N LYS A 369 0.38 15.35 3.82
CA LYS A 369 1.19 15.17 2.62
C LYS A 369 1.27 16.44 1.74
N SER A 370 0.15 17.15 1.59
CA SER A 370 0.07 18.39 0.80
C SER A 370 0.83 19.56 1.42
N SER A 371 0.92 19.62 2.75
CA SER A 371 1.72 20.62 3.45
C SER A 371 3.23 20.30 3.46
N GLN A 372 3.58 19.01 3.33
CA GLN A 372 4.97 18.55 3.47
C GLN A 372 5.69 18.36 2.14
N MET A 373 5.00 18.38 1.01
CA MET A 373 5.61 18.16 -0.31
C MET A 373 5.21 19.26 -1.26
N ASN A 374 6.09 19.60 -2.20
CA ASN A 374 5.73 20.45 -3.33
C ASN A 374 4.57 19.79 -4.10
N ILE A 375 3.58 20.59 -4.47
CA ILE A 375 2.38 20.14 -5.18
C ILE A 375 2.74 19.37 -6.47
N ASN A 376 3.78 19.78 -7.18
CA ASN A 376 4.25 19.11 -8.40
C ASN A 376 4.80 17.71 -8.11
N CYS A 377 5.49 17.55 -6.97
CA CYS A 377 5.97 16.24 -6.52
C CYS A 377 4.80 15.32 -6.11
N LEU A 378 3.68 15.89 -5.63
CA LEU A 378 2.49 15.12 -5.28
C LEU A 378 1.67 14.65 -6.47
N TYR A 379 1.57 15.48 -7.50
CA TYR A 379 0.87 15.17 -8.74
C TYR A 379 1.60 14.12 -9.58
N GLY A 380 2.94 14.09 -9.51
CA GLY A 380 3.76 13.07 -10.19
C GLY A 380 3.67 11.66 -9.57
N LEU A 381 3.09 11.51 -8.38
CA LEU A 381 2.95 10.21 -7.70
C LEU A 381 1.58 9.59 -8.00
N SER A 382 1.59 8.30 -8.34
CA SER A 382 0.37 7.50 -8.47
C SER A 382 -0.36 7.40 -7.11
N ILE A 383 -1.67 7.18 -7.12
CA ILE A 383 -2.48 7.14 -5.90
C ILE A 383 -2.06 6.00 -4.97
N THR A 384 -1.66 4.86 -5.53
CA THR A 384 -1.11 3.73 -4.78
C THR A 384 0.21 4.12 -4.10
N ILE A 385 1.09 4.90 -4.75
CA ILE A 385 2.33 5.39 -4.11
C ILE A 385 2.00 6.40 -3.00
N ARG A 386 0.98 7.26 -3.17
CA ARG A 386 0.54 8.17 -2.10
C ARG A 386 0.04 7.39 -0.87
N ALA A 387 -0.73 6.33 -1.09
CA ALA A 387 -1.20 5.45 -0.02
C ALA A 387 -0.05 4.67 0.64
N ALA A 388 0.96 4.24 -0.13
CA ALA A 388 2.15 3.59 0.41
C ALA A 388 2.93 4.51 1.37
N LEU A 389 3.05 5.79 1.02
CA LEU A 389 3.67 6.79 1.92
C LEU A 389 2.86 6.97 3.22
N TRP A 390 1.52 6.97 3.18
CA TRP A 390 0.72 7.00 4.41
C TRP A 390 0.97 5.79 5.29
N TRP A 391 1.02 4.61 4.68
CA TRP A 391 1.31 3.38 5.40
C TRP A 391 2.69 3.41 6.05
N TYR A 392 3.71 3.90 5.33
CA TYR A 392 5.06 4.09 5.87
C TYR A 392 5.04 4.99 7.12
N PHE A 393 4.33 6.11 7.04
CA PHE A 393 4.21 7.07 8.15
C PHE A 393 3.54 6.51 9.40
N LEU A 394 2.57 5.62 9.25
CA LEU A 394 1.87 5.00 10.37
C LEU A 394 2.72 3.92 11.06
N LEU A 395 3.76 3.42 10.41
CA LEU A 395 4.64 2.38 10.92
C LEU A 395 6.02 2.90 11.41
N ALA A 396 6.40 4.12 11.05
CA ALA A 396 7.70 4.73 11.34
C ALA A 396 7.66 5.71 12.51
#